data_AF-A0A437A7J3-F1
#
_entry.id   AF-A0A437A7J3-F1
#
_cell.length_a   1.000
_cell.length_b   1.000
_cell.length_c   1.000
_cell.angle_alpha   90.00
_cell.angle_beta   90.00
_cell.angle_gamma   90.00
#
_symmetry.space_group_name_H-M   'P 1'
#
loop_
_entity.id
_entity.type
_entity.pdbx_description
1 polymer ?
#
loop_
_entity_poly.entity_id
_entity_poly.type
_entity_poly.pdbx_seq_one_letter_code
_entity_poly.pdbx_strand_id
1 'polypeptide(L)'
;MADIIVTATGLKIQLFGGADVKVDGRSIRINEKYTWNGVMLQDVPNAGMLIGYTSTAWTLGVDIMAKLVVKLIKGMEEREKKVVTPRLDPEMGVRRARLLDINATYVNIAVGSMPLAGDRGPWRRRRGYFEDCWKVGFGDLGEGVVFE
;
A
#
# COMPACT_ATOMS: atom_id res chain seq x y z
N MET A 1 33.02 -3.99 -32.53
CA MET A 1 33.51 -4.48 -31.22
C MET A 1 33.12 -3.42 -30.21
N ALA A 2 32.57 -3.78 -29.05
CA ALA A 2 32.30 -2.80 -28.01
C ALA A 2 33.54 -2.67 -27.12
N ASP A 3 34.03 -1.45 -26.92
CA ASP A 3 35.23 -1.20 -26.11
C ASP A 3 34.95 -1.25 -24.60
N ILE A 4 33.68 -1.01 -24.20
CA ILE A 4 33.23 -1.08 -22.80
C ILE A 4 31.80 -1.61 -22.77
N ILE A 5 31.55 -2.56 -21.86
CA ILE A 5 30.21 -3.07 -21.54
C ILE A 5 29.87 -2.66 -20.11
N VAL A 6 28.74 -1.98 -19.92
CA VAL A 6 28.18 -1.67 -18.60
C VAL A 6 26.89 -2.46 -18.41
N THR A 7 26.87 -3.37 -17.45
CA THR A 7 25.70 -4.18 -17.15
C THR A 7 24.74 -3.43 -16.23
N ALA A 8 23.66 -2.88 -16.78
CA ALA A 8 22.54 -2.37 -16.01
C ALA A 8 21.58 -3.52 -15.66
N THR A 9 21.97 -4.38 -14.70
CA THR A 9 21.29 -5.65 -14.34
C THR A 9 19.87 -5.51 -13.78
N GLY A 10 19.33 -4.29 -13.74
CA GLY A 10 17.95 -4.00 -13.32
C GLY A 10 17.74 -4.10 -11.81
N LEU A 11 16.46 -4.16 -11.44
CA LEU A 11 16.00 -4.20 -10.05
C LEU A 11 15.13 -5.44 -9.81
N LYS A 12 15.10 -5.91 -8.56
CA LYS A 12 14.14 -6.91 -8.08
C LYS A 12 13.34 -6.29 -6.95
N ILE A 13 12.01 -6.23 -7.10
CA ILE A 13 11.14 -5.69 -6.05
C ILE A 13 11.10 -6.67 -4.88
N GLN A 14 11.29 -6.16 -3.68
CA GLN A 14 11.20 -6.92 -2.45
C GLN A 14 10.40 -6.14 -1.43
N LEU A 15 9.23 -6.66 -1.07
CA LEU A 15 8.37 -6.07 -0.03
C LEU A 15 8.84 -6.50 1.35
N PHE A 16 8.64 -5.62 2.34
CA PHE A 16 8.95 -5.87 3.75
C PHE A 16 10.39 -6.38 4.00
N GLY A 17 11.35 -6.02 3.14
CA GLY A 17 12.73 -6.48 3.26
C GLY A 17 12.91 -8.00 3.08
N GLY A 18 11.92 -8.72 2.54
CA GLY A 18 11.94 -10.18 2.40
C GLY A 18 11.46 -10.93 3.65
N ALA A 19 10.93 -10.22 4.65
CA ALA A 19 10.38 -10.84 5.84
C ALA A 19 9.13 -11.67 5.53
N ASP A 20 9.01 -12.81 6.22
CA ASP A 20 7.77 -13.61 6.25
C ASP A 20 6.78 -12.94 7.21
N VAL A 21 5.80 -12.22 6.65
CA VAL A 21 4.79 -11.52 7.43
C VAL A 21 3.76 -12.52 7.94
N LYS A 22 3.58 -12.57 9.27
CA LYS A 22 2.61 -13.46 9.93
C LYS A 22 1.63 -12.67 10.77
N VAL A 23 0.37 -13.11 10.75
CA VAL A 23 -0.69 -12.64 11.67
C VAL A 23 -1.20 -13.86 12.41
N ASP A 24 -1.21 -13.81 13.75
CA ASP A 24 -1.60 -14.94 14.62
C ASP A 24 -0.88 -16.25 14.28
N GLY A 25 0.42 -16.15 13.97
CA GLY A 25 1.28 -17.28 13.62
C GLY A 25 1.10 -17.83 12.19
N ARG A 26 0.19 -17.27 11.39
CA ARG A 26 -0.07 -17.69 9.99
C ARG A 26 0.57 -16.74 9.00
N SER A 27 1.37 -17.27 8.08
CA SER A 27 1.94 -16.49 6.97
C SER A 27 0.84 -15.94 6.07
N ILE A 28 0.95 -14.66 5.73
CA ILE A 28 0.01 -14.00 4.83
C ILE A 28 0.51 -14.08 3.39
N ARG A 29 -0.41 -14.32 2.46
CA ARG A 29 -0.13 -14.21 1.02
C ARG A 29 -0.35 -12.78 0.56
N ILE A 30 0.74 -12.00 0.52
CA ILE A 30 0.69 -10.57 0.21
C ILE A 30 -0.01 -10.28 -1.12
N ASN A 31 0.20 -11.13 -2.13
CA ASN A 31 -0.38 -11.00 -3.47
C ASN A 31 -1.90 -11.27 -3.56
N GLU A 32 -2.51 -11.76 -2.48
CA GLU A 32 -3.95 -11.98 -2.37
C GLU A 32 -4.63 -10.88 -1.53
N LYS A 33 -3.87 -9.95 -0.96
CA LYS A 33 -4.35 -8.89 -0.07
C LYS A 33 -4.43 -7.55 -0.78
N TYR A 34 -5.46 -6.77 -0.45
CA TYR A 34 -5.63 -5.41 -0.98
C TYR A 34 -4.95 -4.35 -0.11
N THR A 35 -4.49 -3.27 -0.72
CA THR A 35 -3.93 -2.12 0.02
C THR A 35 -5.02 -1.12 0.40
N TRP A 36 -5.15 -0.80 1.69
CA TRP A 36 -6.01 0.26 2.19
C TRP A 36 -5.29 1.60 2.16
N ASN A 37 -5.88 2.57 1.44
CA ASN A 37 -5.35 3.90 1.12
C ASN A 37 -3.88 3.90 0.65
N GLY A 38 -3.40 2.78 0.10
CA GLY A 38 -2.00 2.58 -0.28
C GLY A 38 -1.01 2.53 0.88
N VAL A 39 -1.47 2.49 2.15
CA VAL A 39 -0.64 2.46 3.36
C VAL A 39 -0.69 1.12 4.06
N MET A 40 -1.88 0.57 4.33
CA MET A 40 -2.01 -0.67 5.09
C MET A 40 -2.35 -1.85 4.19
N LEU A 41 -2.06 -3.06 4.66
CA LEU A 41 -2.40 -4.30 3.96
C LEU A 41 -3.63 -4.95 4.61
N GLN A 42 -4.59 -5.37 3.80
CA GLN A 42 -5.81 -6.04 4.24
C GLN A 42 -5.49 -7.18 5.23
N ASP A 43 -6.23 -7.21 6.34
CA ASP A 43 -6.13 -8.18 7.45
C ASP A 43 -4.79 -8.15 8.21
N VAL A 44 -3.94 -7.14 8.00
CA VAL A 44 -2.70 -6.96 8.77
C VAL A 44 -2.87 -5.82 9.77
N PRO A 45 -2.86 -6.09 11.08
CA PRO A 45 -3.02 -5.07 12.11
C PRO A 45 -1.77 -4.20 12.23
N ASN A 46 -1.94 -2.90 12.50
CA ASN A 46 -0.88 -1.97 12.92
C ASN A 46 0.36 -1.90 11.99
N ALA A 47 0.26 -2.33 10.74
CA ALA A 47 1.37 -2.37 9.80
C ALA A 47 1.15 -1.39 8.63
N GLY A 48 2.04 -0.40 8.53
CA GLY A 48 2.09 0.55 7.43
C GLY A 48 3.22 0.21 6.44
N MET A 49 2.91 0.31 5.15
CA MET A 49 3.82 0.18 4.02
C MET A 49 3.76 1.46 3.20
N LEU A 50 4.88 2.17 3.10
CA LEU A 50 4.94 3.44 2.40
C LEU A 50 5.52 3.24 1.01
N ILE A 51 4.67 3.38 0.00
CA ILE A 51 5.06 3.32 -1.41
C ILE A 51 4.89 4.73 -2.00
N GLY A 52 5.83 5.18 -2.83
CA GLY A 52 5.72 6.46 -3.52
C GLY A 52 4.86 6.41 -4.78
N TYR A 53 4.75 7.53 -5.48
CA TYR A 53 4.19 7.56 -6.82
C TYR A 53 5.19 7.03 -7.85
N THR A 54 4.69 6.41 -8.92
CA THR A 54 5.49 6.05 -10.10
C THR A 54 5.45 7.11 -11.19
N SER A 55 4.42 7.95 -11.20
CA SER A 55 4.17 9.00 -12.20
C SER A 55 4.56 10.41 -11.72
N THR A 56 4.89 10.57 -10.43
CA THR A 56 5.24 11.84 -9.80
C THR A 56 6.37 11.58 -8.81
N ALA A 57 6.92 12.63 -8.16
CA ALA A 57 7.97 12.50 -7.17
C ALA A 57 7.62 11.43 -6.11
N TRP A 58 8.50 10.42 -5.99
CA TRP A 58 8.36 9.32 -5.05
C TRP A 58 8.24 9.80 -3.60
N THR A 59 9.13 10.73 -3.22
CA THR A 59 9.21 11.31 -1.87
C THR A 59 7.92 12.03 -1.46
N LEU A 60 7.27 12.70 -2.41
CA LEU A 60 5.99 13.38 -2.19
C LEU A 60 4.87 12.38 -1.85
N GLY A 61 4.86 11.24 -2.55
CA GLY A 61 3.95 10.13 -2.26
C GLY A 61 4.23 9.47 -0.91
N VAL A 62 5.49 9.38 -0.50
CA VAL A 62 5.87 8.83 0.81
C VAL A 62 5.47 9.79 1.94
N ASP A 63 5.71 11.09 1.79
CA ASP A 63 5.35 12.11 2.79
C ASP A 63 3.85 12.09 3.12
N ILE A 64 2.99 12.04 2.11
CA ILE A 64 1.54 12.03 2.33
C ILE A 64 1.07 10.74 3.02
N MET A 65 1.72 9.60 2.74
CA MET A 65 1.43 8.34 3.42
C MET A 65 1.90 8.37 4.87
N ALA A 66 3.05 8.96 5.16
CA ALA A 66 3.53 9.15 6.53
C ALA A 66 2.54 9.99 7.35
N LYS A 67 1.98 11.06 6.76
CA LYS A 67 0.91 11.85 7.38
C LYS A 67 -0.34 11.01 7.68
N LEU A 68 -0.73 10.11 6.77
CA LEU A 68 -1.86 9.20 7.02
C LEU A 68 -1.56 8.21 8.15
N VAL A 69 -0.35 7.66 8.23
CA VAL A 69 0.08 6.81 9.35
C VAL A 69 -0.01 7.57 10.67
N VAL A 70 0.49 8.80 10.73
CA VAL A 70 0.38 9.64 11.94
C VAL A 70 -1.09 9.90 12.29
N LYS A 71 -1.94 10.18 11.29
CA LYS A 71 -3.38 10.38 11.49
C LYS A 71 -4.04 9.11 12.05
N LEU A 72 -3.67 7.92 11.59
CA LEU A 72 -4.15 6.63 12.12
C LEU A 72 -3.73 6.44 13.58
N ILE A 73 -2.46 6.70 13.91
CA ILE A 73 -1.95 6.57 15.28
C ILE A 73 -2.73 7.49 16.23
N LYS A 74 -2.91 8.76 15.86
CA LYS A 74 -3.73 9.70 16.64
C LYS A 74 -5.19 9.24 16.75
N GLY A 75 -5.76 8.73 15.67
CA GLY A 75 -7.13 8.20 15.68
C GLY A 75 -7.28 6.97 16.58
N MET A 76 -6.23 6.17 16.76
CA MET A 76 -6.21 5.08 17.74
C MET A 76 -6.16 5.64 19.18
N GLU A 77 -5.30 6.62 19.44
CA GLU A 77 -5.18 7.29 20.75
C GLU A 77 -6.51 7.95 21.18
N GLU A 78 -7.14 8.71 20.29
CA GLU A 78 -8.42 9.39 20.53
C GLU A 78 -9.58 8.43 20.83
N ARG A 79 -9.53 7.21 20.29
CA ARG A 79 -10.56 6.18 20.47
C ARG A 79 -10.24 5.22 21.63
N GLU A 80 -9.10 5.39 22.28
CA GLU A 80 -8.56 4.45 23.28
C GLU A 80 -8.39 3.02 22.73
N LYS A 81 -8.02 2.92 21.44
CA LYS A 81 -7.86 1.66 20.70
C LYS A 81 -6.40 1.33 20.51
N LYS A 82 -6.06 0.04 20.51
CA LYS A 82 -4.66 -0.42 20.39
C LYS A 82 -4.37 -1.09 19.06
N VAL A 83 -5.40 -1.47 18.33
CA VAL A 83 -5.28 -2.14 17.05
C VAL A 83 -6.12 -1.42 16.02
N VAL A 84 -5.55 -1.19 14.84
CA VAL A 84 -6.28 -0.82 13.63
C VAL A 84 -6.00 -1.86 12.55
N THR A 85 -7.06 -2.42 11.99
CA THR A 85 -6.97 -3.47 10.96
C THR A 85 -7.84 -3.11 9.76
N PRO A 86 -7.28 -3.00 8.54
CA PRO A 86 -8.08 -2.82 7.33
C PRO A 86 -8.82 -4.10 6.97
N ARG A 87 -10.15 -4.03 6.86
CA ARG A 87 -11.03 -5.17 6.55
C ARG A 87 -11.81 -4.86 5.28
N LEU A 88 -11.58 -5.66 4.25
CA LEU A 88 -12.34 -5.57 3.01
C LEU A 88 -13.63 -6.36 3.16
N ASP A 89 -14.76 -5.67 3.00
CA ASP A 89 -16.07 -6.32 2.90
C ASP A 89 -16.18 -7.07 1.56
N PRO A 90 -16.41 -8.40 1.58
CA PRO A 90 -16.61 -9.19 0.36
C PRO A 90 -17.76 -8.69 -0.52
N GLU A 91 -18.81 -8.10 0.07
CA GLU A 91 -19.98 -7.61 -0.65
C GLU A 91 -19.69 -6.35 -1.48
N MET A 92 -18.61 -5.62 -1.14
CA MET A 92 -18.21 -4.41 -1.84
C MET A 92 -17.82 -4.65 -3.31
N GLY A 93 -17.50 -5.89 -3.69
CA GLY A 93 -17.27 -6.27 -5.09
C GLY A 93 -16.10 -5.54 -5.76
N VAL A 94 -15.00 -5.32 -5.01
CA VAL A 94 -13.81 -4.59 -5.48
C VAL A 94 -13.14 -5.33 -6.64
N ARG A 95 -12.87 -4.63 -7.75
CA ARG A 95 -12.14 -5.19 -8.88
C ARG A 95 -10.64 -5.06 -8.67
N ARG A 96 -9.91 -6.12 -9.02
CA ARG A 96 -8.44 -6.16 -8.95
C ARG A 96 -7.83 -5.14 -9.89
N ALA A 97 -6.89 -4.36 -9.36
CA ALA A 97 -6.05 -3.42 -10.08
C ALA A 97 -4.58 -3.57 -9.65
N ARG A 98 -3.67 -3.13 -10.51
CA ARG A 98 -2.23 -3.09 -10.18
C ARG A 98 -1.98 -1.96 -9.19
N LEU A 99 -1.19 -2.22 -8.14
CA LEU A 99 -0.77 -1.19 -7.20
C LEU A 99 0.11 -0.11 -7.85
N LEU A 100 1.09 -0.55 -8.66
CA LEU A 100 2.00 0.31 -9.40
C LEU A 100 1.60 0.37 -10.87
N ASP A 101 1.51 1.58 -11.40
CA ASP A 101 1.14 1.85 -12.79
C ASP A 101 2.35 2.34 -13.59
N ILE A 102 3.26 1.42 -13.88
CA ILE A 102 4.44 1.73 -14.68
C ILE A 102 4.78 0.54 -15.57
N ASN A 103 5.17 0.83 -16.81
CA ASN A 103 5.62 -0.16 -17.75
C ASN A 103 7.13 -0.41 -17.58
N ALA A 104 7.49 -1.15 -16.54
CA ALA A 104 8.87 -1.54 -16.28
C ALA A 104 8.97 -3.05 -16.07
N THR A 105 9.99 -3.68 -16.66
CA THR A 105 10.17 -5.14 -16.65
C THR A 105 10.21 -5.70 -15.23
N TYR A 106 10.92 -5.04 -14.30
CA TYR A 106 11.00 -5.48 -12.90
C TYR A 106 9.66 -5.42 -12.16
N VAL A 107 8.78 -4.46 -12.53
CA VAL A 107 7.42 -4.39 -11.99
C VAL A 107 6.56 -5.50 -12.57
N ASN A 108 6.68 -5.76 -13.88
CA ASN A 108 5.94 -6.84 -14.56
C ASN A 108 6.29 -8.22 -13.99
N ILE A 109 7.58 -8.48 -13.70
CA ILE A 109 8.03 -9.70 -13.03
C ILE A 109 7.44 -9.80 -11.61
N ALA A 110 7.40 -8.69 -10.88
CA ALA A 110 6.94 -8.66 -9.49
C ALA A 110 5.41 -8.61 -9.32
N VAL A 111 4.61 -8.47 -10.38
CA VAL A 111 3.14 -8.36 -10.27
C VAL A 111 2.54 -9.50 -9.45
N GLY A 112 3.03 -10.72 -9.62
CA GLY A 112 2.54 -11.90 -8.90
C GLY A 112 2.89 -11.93 -7.41
N SER A 113 3.81 -11.10 -6.93
CA SER A 113 4.24 -11.01 -5.54
C SER A 113 3.83 -9.70 -4.84
N MET A 114 3.23 -8.77 -5.59
CA MET A 114 2.79 -7.46 -5.10
C MET A 114 1.34 -7.54 -4.59
N PRO A 115 0.97 -6.74 -3.56
CA PRO A 115 -0.40 -6.67 -3.13
C PRO A 115 -1.28 -5.99 -4.18
N LEU A 116 -2.57 -6.25 -4.07
CA LEU A 116 -3.58 -5.79 -4.99
C LEU A 116 -4.01 -4.36 -4.64
N ALA A 117 -4.33 -3.57 -5.66
CA ALA A 117 -5.15 -2.38 -5.50
C ALA A 117 -6.58 -2.70 -5.97
N GLY A 118 -7.53 -1.87 -5.53
CA GLY A 118 -8.92 -1.89 -5.95
C GLY A 118 -9.28 -0.77 -6.92
N ASP A 119 -10.55 -0.75 -7.32
CA ASP A 119 -11.17 0.28 -8.16
C ASP A 119 -11.99 1.32 -7.36
N ARG A 120 -12.34 1.03 -6.10
CA ARG A 120 -13.31 1.78 -5.30
C ARG A 120 -12.90 1.96 -3.84
N GLY A 121 -13.52 2.95 -3.19
CA GLY A 121 -13.36 3.24 -1.76
C GLY A 121 -11.89 3.46 -1.35
N PRO A 122 -11.51 3.10 -0.11
CA PRO A 122 -10.14 3.23 0.35
C PRO A 122 -9.19 2.23 -0.31
N TRP A 123 -9.71 1.21 -1.00
CA TRP A 123 -8.91 0.22 -1.71
C TRP A 123 -8.39 0.75 -3.05
N ARG A 124 -8.91 1.89 -3.52
CA ARG A 124 -8.59 2.44 -4.82
C ARG A 124 -7.10 2.79 -4.93
N ARG A 125 -6.51 2.47 -6.08
CA ARG A 125 -5.15 2.91 -6.43
C ARG A 125 -5.02 4.43 -6.36
N ARG A 126 -3.95 4.90 -5.71
CA ARG A 126 -3.57 6.31 -5.65
C ARG A 126 -3.17 6.84 -7.03
N ARG A 127 -3.60 8.06 -7.36
CA ARG A 127 -3.43 8.66 -8.70
C ARG A 127 -2.55 9.90 -8.72
N GLY A 128 -2.55 10.67 -7.64
CA GLY A 128 -1.77 11.90 -7.58
C GLY A 128 -1.82 12.58 -6.23
N TYR A 129 -0.88 13.50 -6.05
CA TYR A 129 -0.63 14.15 -4.76
C TYR A 129 -1.80 14.99 -4.25
N PHE A 130 -2.41 15.82 -5.09
CA PHE A 130 -3.48 16.72 -4.64
C PHE A 130 -4.73 15.96 -4.17
N GLU A 131 -5.09 14.87 -4.87
CA GLU A 131 -6.19 14.00 -4.47
C GLU A 131 -5.90 13.34 -3.11
N ASP A 132 -4.68 12.83 -2.92
CA ASP A 132 -4.29 12.19 -1.66
C ASP A 132 -4.17 13.20 -0.52
N CYS A 133 -3.69 14.42 -0.77
CA CYS A 133 -3.70 15.51 0.21
C CYS A 133 -5.11 15.82 0.71
N TRP A 134 -6.07 15.93 -0.21
CA TRP A 134 -7.46 16.16 0.15
C TRP A 134 -8.02 15.00 0.97
N LYS A 135 -7.78 13.76 0.53
CA LYS A 135 -8.25 12.55 1.23
C LYS A 135 -7.64 12.38 2.61
N VAL A 136 -6.34 12.62 2.76
CA VAL A 136 -5.69 12.50 4.08
C VAL A 136 -6.14 13.65 4.99
N GLY A 137 -6.31 14.85 4.45
CA GLY A 137 -6.81 16.01 5.20
C GLY A 137 -8.25 15.85 5.67
N PHE A 138 -9.17 15.58 4.76
CA PHE A 138 -10.63 15.62 5.00
C PHE A 138 -11.33 14.27 4.95
N GLY A 139 -10.65 13.19 4.54
CA GLY A 139 -11.23 11.86 4.47
C GLY A 139 -11.42 11.24 5.85
N ASP A 140 -12.50 10.45 5.95
CA ASP A 140 -12.81 9.66 7.12
C ASP A 140 -11.83 8.49 7.26
N LEU A 141 -11.28 8.34 8.46
CA LEU A 141 -10.42 7.21 8.80
C LEU A 141 -11.22 5.94 9.06
N GLY A 142 -12.52 5.99 9.33
CA GLY A 142 -13.33 4.83 9.69
C GLY A 142 -13.69 3.91 8.52
N GLU A 143 -13.62 4.39 7.28
CA GLU A 143 -14.04 3.60 6.13
C GLU A 143 -13.06 2.45 5.84
N GLY A 144 -13.53 1.21 5.93
CA GLY A 144 -12.74 0.02 5.56
C GLY A 144 -11.65 -0.39 6.56
N VAL A 145 -11.67 0.15 7.78
CA VAL A 145 -10.81 -0.27 8.89
C VAL A 145 -11.64 -0.50 10.15
N VAL A 146 -11.17 -1.41 10.98
CA VAL A 146 -11.75 -1.73 12.30
C VAL A 146 -10.74 -1.33 13.36
N PHE A 147 -11.21 -0.59 14.37
CA PHE A 147 -10.41 -0.20 15.53
C PHE A 147 -10.81 -1.08 16.73
N GLU A 148 -9.84 -1.76 17.32
CA GLU A 148 -10.02 -2.73 18.42
C GLU A 148 -9.28 -2.32 19.69
#